data_AF-A0A7S1XXA5-F1
#
_entry.id   AF-A0A7S1XXA5-F1
#
_cell.length_a   1.000
_cell.length_b   1.000
_cell.length_c   1.000
_cell.angle_alpha   90.00
_cell.angle_beta   90.00
_cell.angle_gamma   90.00
#
_symmetry.space_group_name_H-M   'P 1'
#
loop_
_entity.id
_entity.type
_entity.pdbx_description
1 polymer ?
#
loop_
_entity_poly.entity_id
_entity_poly.type
_entity_poly.pdbx_seq_one_letter_code
_entity_poly.pdbx_strand_id
1 'polypeptide(L)'
;SRSALIAAAGTDAPLPFRLLALRALANLTCMETNVVPMWRHGAMRENLIFNVDAFNAGTAGDADIMGHHADCSNHALRAFANLATFEEVQEEMLAMEPVARVLIAAAVPKRCTNPGAEVSARVQALRTLANLACTAAARRVLWKGTTLRTSISENARVDQPQEVREQALRIMANITSADADEAQG
;
A
#
# COMPACT_ATOMS: atom_id res chain seq x y z
N SER A 1 -23.36 -7.73 2.20
CA SER A 1 -22.85 -8.13 0.87
C SER A 1 -21.54 -7.38 0.59
N ARG A 2 -20.69 -7.87 -0.34
CA ARG A 2 -19.42 -7.20 -0.70
C ARG A 2 -19.63 -5.75 -1.13
N SER A 3 -20.64 -5.49 -1.97
CA SER A 3 -20.97 -4.14 -2.44
C SER A 3 -21.36 -3.19 -1.31
N ALA A 4 -22.06 -3.68 -0.27
CA ALA A 4 -22.40 -2.86 0.90
C ALA A 4 -21.15 -2.48 1.70
N LEU A 5 -20.17 -3.39 1.85
CA LEU A 5 -18.89 -3.07 2.48
C LEU A 5 -18.10 -2.05 1.65
N ILE A 6 -18.08 -2.19 0.32
CA ILE A 6 -17.42 -1.22 -0.56
C ILE A 6 -18.08 0.16 -0.40
N ALA A 7 -19.40 0.26 -0.43
CA ALA A 7 -20.10 1.52 -0.21
C ALA A 7 -19.79 2.12 1.18
N ALA A 8 -19.78 1.31 2.23
CA ALA A 8 -19.49 1.74 3.60
C ALA A 8 -18.01 2.16 3.80
N ALA A 9 -17.09 1.74 2.92
CA ALA A 9 -15.69 2.18 2.94
C ALA A 9 -15.47 3.56 2.26
N GLY A 10 -16.52 4.14 1.68
CA GLY A 10 -16.48 5.41 0.96
C GLY A 10 -16.32 6.66 1.82
N THR A 11 -16.10 7.78 1.13
CA THR A 11 -15.88 9.12 1.71
C THR A 11 -17.08 9.66 2.47
N ASP A 12 -18.28 9.21 2.12
CA ASP A 12 -19.54 9.71 2.68
C ASP A 12 -19.97 8.91 3.92
N ALA A 13 -19.31 7.78 4.17
CA ALA A 13 -19.59 6.96 5.35
C ALA A 13 -18.95 7.59 6.61
N PRO A 14 -19.64 7.57 7.76
CA PRO A 14 -19.04 7.95 9.03
C PRO A 14 -17.79 7.12 9.35
N LEU A 15 -16.78 7.75 9.96
CA LEU A 15 -15.47 7.12 10.21
C LEU A 15 -15.54 5.74 10.89
N PRO A 16 -16.36 5.50 11.94
CA PRO A 16 -16.44 4.17 12.55
C PRO A 16 -16.92 3.08 11.58
N PHE A 17 -17.90 3.39 10.72
CA PHE A 17 -18.38 2.45 9.71
C PHE A 17 -17.35 2.22 8.61
N ARG A 18 -16.67 3.29 8.18
CA ARG A 18 -15.58 3.21 7.21
C ARG A 18 -14.46 2.30 7.70
N LEU A 19 -14.06 2.45 8.96
CA LEU A 19 -13.04 1.64 9.59
C LEU A 19 -13.41 0.15 9.58
N LEU A 20 -14.62 -0.16 10.06
CA LEU A 20 -15.12 -1.54 10.10
C LEU A 20 -15.24 -2.15 8.69
N ALA A 21 -15.69 -1.37 7.72
CA ALA A 21 -15.81 -1.79 6.34
C ALA A 21 -14.44 -2.10 5.72
N LEU A 22 -13.45 -1.21 5.87
CA LEU A 22 -12.09 -1.42 5.39
C LEU A 22 -11.42 -2.63 6.06
N ARG A 23 -11.63 -2.82 7.37
CA ARG A 23 -11.15 -4.00 8.08
C ARG A 23 -11.69 -5.29 7.48
N ALA A 24 -13.00 -5.34 7.22
CA ALA A 24 -13.66 -6.49 6.63
C ALA A 24 -13.18 -6.73 5.18
N LEU A 25 -13.08 -5.68 4.37
CA LEU A 25 -12.56 -5.77 2.99
C LEU A 25 -11.13 -6.30 2.98
N ALA A 26 -10.25 -5.78 3.83
CA ALA A 26 -8.88 -6.26 3.92
C ALA A 26 -8.81 -7.75 4.32
N ASN A 27 -9.69 -8.23 5.19
CA ASN A 27 -9.76 -9.67 5.48
C ASN A 27 -10.23 -10.49 4.27
N LEU A 28 -11.19 -9.97 3.49
CA LEU A 28 -11.68 -10.65 2.29
C LEU A 28 -10.62 -10.76 1.19
N THR A 29 -9.73 -9.76 1.07
CA THR A 29 -8.62 -9.78 0.09
C THR A 29 -7.59 -10.89 0.31
N CYS A 30 -7.59 -11.56 1.46
CA CYS A 30 -6.71 -12.71 1.71
C CYS A 30 -7.12 -13.97 0.92
N MET A 31 -8.33 -14.02 0.37
CA MET A 31 -8.84 -15.18 -0.37
C MET A 31 -8.66 -14.95 -1.86
N GLU A 32 -7.96 -15.86 -2.55
CA GLU A 32 -7.68 -15.79 -3.99
C GLU A 32 -8.94 -15.54 -4.84
N THR A 33 -10.03 -16.23 -4.53
CA THR A 33 -11.33 -16.09 -5.23
C THR A 33 -11.96 -14.70 -5.12
N ASN A 34 -11.47 -13.86 -4.22
CA ASN A 34 -11.93 -12.47 -4.05
C ASN A 34 -11.03 -11.46 -4.78
N VAL A 35 -9.80 -11.81 -5.13
CA VAL A 35 -8.77 -10.86 -5.58
C VAL A 35 -9.19 -10.11 -6.83
N VAL A 36 -9.38 -10.82 -7.95
CA VAL A 36 -9.73 -10.20 -9.24
C VAL A 36 -11.08 -9.46 -9.15
N PRO A 37 -12.16 -10.03 -8.59
CA PRO A 37 -13.43 -9.30 -8.46
C PRO A 37 -13.35 -8.04 -7.58
N MET A 38 -12.56 -8.07 -6.50
CA MET A 38 -12.40 -6.90 -5.63
C MET A 38 -11.52 -5.85 -6.29
N TRP A 39 -10.39 -6.24 -6.88
CA TRP A 39 -9.50 -5.34 -7.58
C TRP A 39 -10.21 -4.65 -8.73
N ARG A 40 -10.95 -5.39 -9.57
CA ARG A 40 -11.65 -4.82 -10.74
C ARG A 40 -12.87 -3.96 -10.39
N HIS A 41 -13.33 -3.98 -9.14
CA HIS A 41 -14.38 -3.08 -8.69
C HIS A 41 -13.87 -1.63 -8.54
N GLY A 42 -14.28 -0.71 -9.41
CA GLY A 42 -13.80 0.69 -9.43
C GLY A 42 -13.83 1.38 -8.07
N ALA A 43 -15.01 1.39 -7.42
CA ALA A 43 -15.17 1.99 -6.10
C ALA A 43 -14.29 1.36 -5.01
N MET A 44 -13.90 0.08 -5.13
CA MET A 44 -12.97 -0.53 -4.18
C MET A 44 -11.61 0.16 -4.28
N ARG A 45 -11.08 0.31 -5.50
CA ARG A 45 -9.79 0.97 -5.73
C ARG A 45 -9.81 2.42 -5.28
N GLU A 46 -10.87 3.15 -5.64
CA GLU A 46 -11.06 4.56 -5.24
C GLU A 46 -11.08 4.72 -3.73
N ASN A 47 -11.80 3.86 -3.01
CA ASN A 47 -11.86 3.91 -1.54
C ASN A 47 -10.51 3.57 -0.90
N LEU A 48 -9.78 2.59 -1.43
CA LEU A 48 -8.44 2.29 -0.93
C LEU A 48 -7.50 3.49 -1.13
N ILE A 49 -7.46 4.06 -2.33
CA ILE A 49 -6.63 5.22 -2.67
C ILE A 49 -6.97 6.39 -1.74
N PHE A 50 -8.25 6.74 -1.63
CA PHE A 50 -8.71 7.85 -0.81
C PHE A 50 -8.25 7.74 0.66
N ASN A 51 -8.39 6.57 1.27
CA ASN A 51 -8.06 6.40 2.68
C ASN A 51 -6.55 6.48 2.94
N VAL A 52 -5.72 6.04 1.98
CA VAL A 52 -4.26 6.19 2.06
C VAL A 52 -3.86 7.65 1.81
N ASP A 53 -4.47 8.31 0.81
CA ASP A 53 -4.19 9.70 0.46
C ASP A 53 -4.56 10.66 1.61
N ALA A 54 -5.70 10.44 2.26
CA ALA A 54 -6.13 11.21 3.43
C ALA A 54 -5.12 11.15 4.58
N PHE A 55 -4.55 9.96 4.84
CA PHE A 55 -3.50 9.79 5.84
C PHE A 55 -2.14 10.34 5.38
N ASN A 56 -1.84 10.32 4.08
CA ASN A 56 -0.62 10.92 3.52
C ASN A 56 -0.65 12.44 3.53
N ALA A 57 -1.81 13.05 3.30
CA ALA A 57 -2.00 14.49 3.38
C ALA A 57 -1.79 15.05 4.80
N GLY A 58 -1.77 14.19 5.81
CA GLY A 58 -1.51 14.58 7.20
C GLY A 58 -2.49 15.65 7.65
N THR A 59 -3.80 15.45 7.40
CA THR A 59 -4.84 16.43 7.68
C THR A 59 -4.64 17.02 9.07
N ALA A 60 -4.21 18.29 9.11
CA ALA A 60 -3.98 19.03 10.34
C ALA A 60 -5.34 19.21 11.02
N GLY A 61 -5.61 18.36 12.00
CA GLY A 61 -6.90 18.30 12.65
C GLY A 61 -6.81 17.59 13.98
N ASP A 62 -7.98 17.42 14.59
CA ASP A 62 -8.19 16.71 15.86
C ASP A 62 -7.43 15.37 15.88
N ALA A 63 -6.69 15.13 16.97
CA ALA A 63 -5.89 13.92 17.15
C ALA A 63 -6.76 12.65 17.07
N ASP A 64 -8.02 12.71 17.51
CA ASP A 64 -8.95 11.58 17.41
C ASP A 64 -9.32 11.28 15.96
N ILE A 65 -9.54 12.32 15.15
CA ILE A 65 -9.83 12.18 13.72
C ILE A 65 -8.61 11.58 13.02
N MET A 66 -7.41 12.06 13.35
CA MET A 66 -6.16 11.51 12.81
C MET A 66 -5.99 10.01 13.15
N GLY A 67 -6.34 9.59 14.37
CA GLY A 67 -6.28 8.18 14.78
C GLY A 67 -7.12 7.28 13.87
N HIS A 68 -8.36 7.67 13.63
CA HIS A 68 -9.27 6.91 12.75
C HIS A 68 -8.79 6.87 11.29
N HIS A 69 -8.26 7.98 10.76
CA HIS A 69 -7.67 8.00 9.43
C HIS A 69 -6.44 7.10 9.31
N ALA A 70 -5.60 7.05 10.34
CA ALA A 70 -4.44 6.16 10.37
C ALA A 70 -4.87 4.69 10.35
N ASP A 71 -5.89 4.31 11.11
CA ASP A 71 -6.43 2.95 11.11
C ASP A 71 -7.11 2.58 9.78
N CYS A 72 -7.87 3.50 9.19
CA CYS A 72 -8.46 3.31 7.87
C CYS A 72 -7.38 3.11 6.80
N SER A 73 -6.33 3.95 6.80
CA SER A 73 -5.19 3.81 5.91
C SER A 73 -4.46 2.49 6.10
N ASN A 74 -4.27 2.05 7.35
CA ASN A 74 -3.63 0.76 7.65
C ASN A 74 -4.42 -0.41 7.05
N HIS A 75 -5.75 -0.42 7.20
CA HIS A 75 -6.56 -1.45 6.58
C HIS A 75 -6.59 -1.36 5.06
N ALA A 76 -6.57 -0.16 4.48
CA ALA A 76 -6.48 0.03 3.05
C ALA A 76 -5.15 -0.48 2.47
N LEU A 77 -4.03 -0.14 3.11
CA LEU A 77 -2.69 -0.63 2.73
C LEU A 77 -2.55 -2.13 2.91
N ARG A 78 -3.14 -2.71 3.96
CA ARG A 78 -3.20 -4.17 4.12
C ARG A 78 -3.98 -4.83 2.99
N ALA A 79 -5.08 -4.24 2.54
CA ALA A 79 -5.83 -4.73 1.38
C ALA A 79 -4.99 -4.66 0.10
N PHE A 80 -4.27 -3.56 -0.15
CA PHE A 80 -3.32 -3.48 -1.25
C PHE A 80 -2.23 -4.56 -1.18
N ALA A 81 -1.62 -4.76 0.00
CA ALA A 81 -0.56 -5.74 0.18
C ALA A 81 -1.04 -7.17 -0.09
N ASN A 82 -2.26 -7.50 0.35
CA ASN A 82 -2.91 -8.78 0.08
C ASN A 82 -3.26 -8.96 -1.40
N LEU A 83 -3.82 -7.93 -2.06
CA LEU A 83 -4.13 -8.01 -3.49
C LEU A 83 -2.86 -8.17 -4.31
N ALA A 84 -1.79 -7.44 -3.97
CA ALA A 84 -0.53 -7.47 -4.69
C ALA A 84 0.21 -8.81 -4.57
N THR A 85 -0.20 -9.77 -3.72
CA THR A 85 0.43 -11.11 -3.72
C THR A 85 0.07 -11.95 -4.95
N PHE A 86 -0.94 -11.54 -5.72
CA PHE A 86 -1.49 -12.30 -6.84
C PHE A 86 -1.11 -11.63 -8.16
N GLU A 87 -0.46 -12.37 -9.06
CA GLU A 87 0.11 -11.84 -10.30
C GLU A 87 -0.95 -11.21 -11.21
N GLU A 88 -2.19 -11.72 -11.18
CA GLU A 88 -3.31 -11.30 -12.02
C GLU A 88 -3.68 -9.81 -11.87
N VAL A 89 -3.28 -9.18 -10.77
CA VAL A 89 -3.60 -7.77 -10.50
C VAL A 89 -2.35 -6.88 -10.39
N GLN A 90 -1.14 -7.45 -10.38
CA GLN A 90 0.08 -6.67 -10.15
C GLN A 90 0.35 -5.65 -11.26
N GLU A 91 0.25 -6.07 -12.52
CA GLU A 91 0.49 -5.18 -13.67
C GLU A 91 -0.58 -4.09 -13.74
N GLU A 92 -1.86 -4.44 -13.59
CA GLU A 92 -2.96 -3.48 -13.55
C GLU A 92 -2.79 -2.48 -12.38
N MET A 93 -2.40 -2.96 -11.20
CA MET A 93 -2.17 -2.14 -10.00
C MET A 93 -1.04 -1.13 -10.20
N LEU A 94 0.05 -1.55 -10.83
CA LEU A 94 1.18 -0.66 -11.05
C LEU A 94 0.94 0.34 -12.18
N ALA A 95 0.18 -0.05 -13.21
CA ALA A 95 -0.19 0.83 -14.31
C ALA A 95 -1.10 1.99 -13.84
N MET A 96 -1.77 1.84 -12.70
CA MET A 96 -2.58 2.90 -12.10
C MET A 96 -1.69 3.91 -11.34
N GLU A 97 -1.38 5.03 -12.00
CA GLU A 97 -0.62 6.14 -11.42
C GLU A 97 -1.09 6.55 -10.00
N PRO A 98 -2.41 6.69 -9.72
CA PRO A 98 -2.85 7.06 -8.38
C PRO A 98 -2.46 6.04 -7.30
N VAL A 99 -2.42 4.75 -7.65
CA VAL A 99 -2.06 3.68 -6.72
C VAL A 99 -0.57 3.72 -6.43
N ALA A 100 0.27 3.80 -7.47
CA ALA A 100 1.71 3.93 -7.31
C ALA A 100 2.06 5.17 -6.47
N ARG A 101 1.42 6.31 -6.74
CA ARG A 101 1.61 7.56 -6.00
C ARG A 101 1.33 7.41 -4.50
N VAL A 102 0.16 6.86 -4.12
CA VAL A 102 -0.20 6.75 -2.70
C VAL A 102 0.65 5.72 -1.95
N LEU A 103 1.07 4.64 -2.62
CA LEU A 103 1.97 3.64 -2.04
C LEU A 103 3.37 4.21 -1.80
N ILE A 104 3.92 4.95 -2.77
CA ILE A 104 5.22 5.60 -2.62
C ILE A 104 5.16 6.64 -1.49
N ALA A 105 4.13 7.48 -1.46
CA ALA A 105 3.94 8.47 -0.41
C ALA A 105 3.78 7.84 0.98
N ALA A 106 3.10 6.70 1.08
CA ALA A 106 2.94 5.97 2.34
C ALA A 106 4.23 5.24 2.79
N ALA A 107 5.15 4.97 1.87
CA ALA A 107 6.46 4.38 2.17
C ALA A 107 7.48 5.40 2.71
N VAL A 108 7.26 6.70 2.49
CA VAL A 108 8.15 7.75 2.98
C VAL A 108 7.98 7.95 4.49
N PRO A 109 9.08 7.91 5.28
CA PRO A 109 9.01 8.22 6.70
C PRO A 109 8.41 9.60 6.95
N LYS A 110 7.39 9.68 7.82
CA LYS A 110 6.74 10.95 8.14
C LYS A 110 6.58 11.15 9.64
N ARG A 111 6.66 12.41 10.07
CA ARG A 111 6.35 12.79 11.45
C ARG A 111 4.84 12.66 11.65
N CYS A 112 4.42 11.78 12.54
CA CYS A 112 3.02 11.64 12.92
C CYS A 112 2.88 11.66 14.44
N THR A 113 1.66 11.95 14.91
CA THR A 113 1.30 11.93 16.32
C THR A 113 1.21 10.51 16.89
N ASN A 114 1.06 9.50 16.03
CA ASN A 114 1.01 8.08 16.41
C ASN A 114 2.07 7.26 15.66
N PRO A 115 3.31 7.20 16.18
CA PRO A 115 4.43 6.51 15.51
C PRO A 115 4.14 5.06 15.15
N GLY A 116 3.37 4.33 15.98
CA GLY A 116 3.03 2.94 15.69
C GLY A 116 2.16 2.79 14.44
N ALA A 117 1.19 3.69 14.25
CA ALA A 117 0.33 3.65 13.07
C ALA A 117 1.07 4.03 11.79
N GLU A 118 2.03 4.96 11.85
CA GLU A 118 2.90 5.29 10.72
C GLU A 118 3.83 4.14 10.33
N VAL A 119 4.47 3.50 11.31
CA VAL A 119 5.31 2.33 11.05
C VAL A 119 4.49 1.21 10.41
N SER A 120 3.30 0.91 10.94
CA SER A 120 2.41 -0.11 10.35
C SER A 120 2.04 0.23 8.90
N ALA A 121 1.66 1.49 8.63
CA ALA A 121 1.29 1.91 7.28
C ALA A 121 2.49 1.77 6.32
N ARG A 122 3.67 2.19 6.76
CA ARG A 122 4.90 2.10 6.00
C ARG A 122 5.28 0.66 5.68
N VAL A 123 5.16 -0.26 6.64
CA VAL A 123 5.37 -1.71 6.43
C VAL A 123 4.44 -2.25 5.36
N GLN A 124 3.14 -1.93 5.41
CA GLN A 124 2.18 -2.43 4.41
C GLN A 124 2.41 -1.83 3.02
N ALA A 125 2.76 -0.55 2.93
CA ALA A 125 3.12 0.10 1.68
C ALA A 125 4.36 -0.54 1.04
N LEU A 126 5.44 -0.70 1.82
CA LEU A 126 6.66 -1.37 1.37
C LEU A 126 6.41 -2.83 1.00
N ARG A 127 5.58 -3.55 1.76
CA ARG A 127 5.19 -4.93 1.44
C ARG A 127 4.46 -5.01 0.09
N THR A 128 3.57 -4.07 -0.18
CA THR A 128 2.86 -3.98 -1.47
C THR A 128 3.86 -3.75 -2.59
N LEU A 129 4.76 -2.77 -2.45
CA LEU A 129 5.80 -2.47 -3.43
C LEU A 129 6.76 -3.66 -3.64
N ALA A 130 7.09 -4.40 -2.58
CA ALA A 130 7.91 -5.61 -2.66
C ALA A 130 7.24 -6.70 -3.48
N ASN A 131 5.94 -6.93 -3.27
CA ASN A 131 5.17 -7.90 -4.03
C ASN A 131 5.06 -7.48 -5.50
N LEU A 132 4.81 -6.19 -5.79
CA LEU A 132 4.79 -5.68 -7.16
C LEU A 132 6.15 -5.86 -7.85
N ALA A 133 7.26 -5.62 -7.14
CA ALA A 133 8.62 -5.76 -7.66
C ALA A 133 9.01 -7.20 -8.06
N CYS A 134 8.17 -8.22 -7.80
CA CYS A 134 8.42 -9.58 -8.26
C CYS A 134 8.35 -9.72 -9.80
N THR A 135 7.66 -8.82 -10.51
CA THR A 135 7.53 -8.91 -11.98
C THR A 135 8.55 -8.03 -12.71
N ALA A 136 9.05 -8.50 -13.85
CA ALA A 136 10.04 -7.76 -14.65
C ALA A 136 9.55 -6.37 -15.08
N ALA A 137 8.28 -6.28 -15.51
CA ALA A 137 7.66 -5.02 -15.88
C ALA A 137 7.65 -4.02 -14.71
N ALA A 138 7.35 -4.50 -13.50
CA ALA A 138 7.28 -3.64 -12.34
C ALA A 138 8.63 -3.13 -11.88
N ARG A 139 9.68 -3.96 -11.93
CA ARG A 139 11.04 -3.57 -11.53
C ARG A 139 11.50 -2.34 -12.29
N ARG A 140 11.31 -2.32 -13.62
CA ARG A 140 11.69 -1.18 -14.46
C ARG A 140 10.93 0.10 -14.11
N VAL A 141 9.64 0.00 -13.80
CA VAL A 141 8.81 1.17 -13.44
C VAL A 141 9.21 1.70 -12.07
N LEU A 142 9.32 0.82 -11.06
CA LEU A 142 9.67 1.19 -9.69
C LEU A 142 11.08 1.79 -9.60
N TRP A 143 12.04 1.27 -10.36
CA TRP A 143 13.43 1.75 -10.29
C TRP A 143 13.66 3.13 -10.93
N LYS A 144 12.80 3.54 -11.88
CA LYS A 144 12.90 4.87 -12.51
C LYS A 144 12.61 6.00 -11.52
N GLY A 145 11.80 5.77 -10.49
CA GLY A 145 11.42 6.79 -9.52
C GLY A 145 12.55 7.13 -8.53
N THR A 146 13.09 8.35 -8.60
CA THR A 146 14.09 8.84 -7.64
C THR A 146 13.55 8.85 -6.21
N THR A 147 12.32 9.32 -6.00
CA THR A 147 11.66 9.35 -4.69
C THR A 147 11.57 7.97 -4.06
N LEU A 148 11.16 6.96 -4.84
CA LEU A 148 11.06 5.59 -4.33
C LEU A 148 12.44 5.02 -3.96
N ARG A 149 13.47 5.24 -4.80
CA ARG A 149 14.84 4.78 -4.51
C ARG A 149 15.42 5.40 -3.24
N THR A 150 15.24 6.71 -3.06
CA THR A 150 15.65 7.40 -1.83
C THR A 150 14.90 6.83 -0.63
N SER A 151 13.58 6.70 -0.73
CA SER A 151 12.75 6.15 0.34
C SER A 151 13.14 4.73 0.72
N ILE A 152 13.39 3.83 -0.25
CA ILE A 152 13.85 2.46 0.02
C ILE A 152 15.20 2.47 0.74
N SER A 153 16.13 3.32 0.30
CA SER A 153 17.46 3.43 0.91
C SER A 153 17.39 3.92 2.35
N GLU A 154 16.53 4.91 2.63
CA GLU A 154 16.26 5.41 3.98
C GLU A 154 15.62 4.34 4.87
N ASN A 155 14.62 3.63 4.35
CA ASN A 155 13.91 2.58 5.07
C ASN A 155 14.79 1.34 5.36
N ALA A 156 15.86 1.12 4.59
CA ALA A 156 16.77 -0.02 4.78
C ALA A 156 17.89 0.21 5.81
N ARG A 157 17.99 1.42 6.38
CA ARG A 157 19.02 1.74 7.38
C ARG A 157 18.82 0.93 8.67
N VAL A 158 19.92 0.72 9.40
CA VAL A 158 19.92 -0.06 10.65
C VAL A 158 19.10 0.59 11.77
N ASP A 159 18.93 1.91 11.74
CA ASP A 159 18.16 2.70 12.70
C ASP A 159 16.64 2.63 12.49
N GLN A 160 16.19 1.97 11.41
CA GLN A 160 14.77 1.78 11.14
C GLN A 160 14.18 0.59 11.90
N PRO A 161 12.85 0.59 12.16
CA PRO A 161 12.15 -0.59 12.67
C PRO A 161 12.46 -1.83 11.82
N GLN A 162 12.62 -2.98 12.47
CA GLN A 162 13.04 -4.22 11.81
C GLN A 162 12.15 -4.58 10.61
N GLU A 163 10.83 -4.59 10.79
CA GLU A 163 9.89 -4.96 9.71
C GLU A 163 9.97 -4.01 8.51
N VAL A 164 10.17 -2.71 8.76
CA VAL A 164 10.35 -1.70 7.70
C VAL A 164 11.61 -2.01 6.89
N ARG A 165 12.72 -2.26 7.59
CA ARG A 165 14.01 -2.59 6.97
C ARG A 165 13.92 -3.88 6.15
N GLU A 166 13.27 -4.91 6.67
CA GLU A 166 13.08 -6.18 5.96
C GLU A 166 12.31 -5.99 4.65
N GLN A 167 11.21 -5.21 4.65
CA GLN A 167 10.47 -4.96 3.41
C GLN A 167 11.28 -4.11 2.42
N ALA A 168 12.02 -3.10 2.89
CA ALA A 168 12.88 -2.29 2.03
C ALA A 168 14.00 -3.12 1.36
N LEU A 169 14.65 -4.00 2.12
CA LEU A 169 15.66 -4.93 1.61
C LEU A 169 15.05 -5.93 0.62
N ARG A 170 13.82 -6.41 0.86
CA ARG A 170 13.11 -7.28 -0.07
C ARG A 170 12.83 -6.59 -1.41
N ILE A 171 12.44 -5.31 -1.40
CA ILE A 171 12.28 -4.53 -2.64
C ILE A 171 13.62 -4.44 -3.39
N MET A 172 14.71 -4.11 -2.69
CA MET A 172 16.03 -4.02 -3.32
C MET A 172 16.45 -5.36 -3.94
N ALA A 173 16.33 -6.46 -3.21
CA ALA A 173 16.65 -7.80 -3.71
C ALA A 173 15.86 -8.12 -4.97
N ASN A 174 14.54 -7.90 -4.95
CA ASN A 174 13.67 -8.12 -6.10
C ASN A 174 14.06 -7.25 -7.30
N ILE A 175 14.39 -5.98 -7.10
CA ILE A 175 14.77 -5.10 -8.22
C ILE A 175 16.14 -5.51 -8.79
N THR A 176 17.12 -5.82 -7.95
CA THR A 176 18.48 -6.17 -8.40
C THR A 176 18.57 -7.52 -9.12
N SER A 177 17.63 -8.45 -8.88
CA SER A 177 17.62 -9.72 -9.61
C SER A 177 17.23 -9.54 -11.09
N ALA A 178 16.64 -8.41 -11.47
CA ALA A 178 16.28 -8.12 -12.88
C ALA A 178 17.50 -7.99 -13.79
N ASP A 179 18.56 -7.35 -13.29
CA ASP A 179 19.73 -7.01 -14.10
C ASP A 179 20.52 -8.27 -14.48
N ALA A 180 20.37 -9.37 -13.73
CA ALA A 180 20.99 -10.65 -14.02
C ALA A 180 20.29 -11.43 -15.16
N ASP A 181 18.96 -11.30 -15.28
CA ASP A 181 18.18 -11.99 -16.31
C ASP A 181 18.34 -11.31 -17.68
N GLU A 182 18.46 -9.98 -17.73
CA GLU A 182 18.65 -9.22 -18.98
C GLU A 182 20.07 -9.36 -19.56
N ALA A 183 21.07 -9.75 -18.74
CA ALA A 183 22.44 -9.97 -19.21
C ALA A 183 22.66 -11.35 -19.87
N GLN A 184 21.67 -12.25 -19.81
CA GLN A 184 21.78 -13.64 -20.28
C GLN A 184 20.89 -13.96 -21.51
N GLY A 185 20.05 -13.03 -21.95
CA GLY A 185 19.16 -13.17 -23.13
C GLY A 185 19.53 -12.22 -24.26
#